data_AF-N9R899-F1
#
_entry.id   AF-N9R899-F1
#
_cell.length_a   1.000
_cell.length_b   1.000
_cell.length_c   1.000
_cell.angle_alpha   90.00
_cell.angle_beta   90.00
_cell.angle_gamma   90.00
#
_symmetry.space_group_name_H-M   'P 1'
#
loop_
_entity.id
_entity.type
_entity.pdbx_description
1 polymer ?
#
loop_
_entity_poly.entity_id
_entity_poly.type
_entity_poly.pdbx_seq_one_letter_code
_entity_poly.pdbx_strand_id
1 'polypeptide(L)'
;MQKNKFIGLDLLRFITAIIMVMLHVQAIMAESFIKYLAYNGFYGTSIFFILSGFILTHVYKDKIIQNKFSNTDFLIKRLSALYPIHIFTLLIALSFTLILIFSQSKNSSYFMEIGIQTLPGIISDEKINLTVGDFITYIIESLFLIQAWDFKYLALNAAAWSISTLFFFYLFFKISVKKISKLKKYFLVLFYIWVIYLSIPVFSLIINIFLLMLLVLFIETHLSGYQSLFLE
;
A
#
# COMPACT_ATOMS: atom_id res chain seq x y z
N MET A 1 -28.60 -13.59 -20.53
CA MET A 1 -27.14 -13.34 -20.57
C MET A 1 -26.48 -14.32 -19.60
N GLN A 2 -25.81 -15.36 -20.11
CA GLN A 2 -25.02 -16.26 -19.27
C GLN A 2 -23.95 -15.44 -18.54
N LYS A 3 -23.98 -15.45 -17.20
CA LYS A 3 -22.89 -14.92 -16.38
C LYS A 3 -21.72 -15.88 -16.55
N ASN A 4 -20.83 -15.59 -17.50
CA ASN A 4 -19.55 -16.30 -17.57
C ASN A 4 -18.78 -15.97 -16.29
N LYS A 5 -18.86 -16.90 -15.32
CA LYS A 5 -18.11 -16.83 -14.07
C LYS A 5 -16.66 -17.14 -14.41
N PHE A 6 -15.77 -16.19 -14.16
CA PHE A 6 -14.34 -16.41 -14.35
C PHE A 6 -13.80 -17.23 -13.17
N ILE A 7 -13.95 -18.55 -13.23
CA ILE A 7 -13.53 -19.48 -12.16
C ILE A 7 -12.05 -19.30 -11.80
N GLY A 8 -11.17 -19.15 -12.79
CA GLY A 8 -9.74 -18.91 -12.53
C GLY A 8 -9.48 -17.58 -11.80
N LEU A 9 -10.34 -16.58 -11.98
CA LEU A 9 -10.22 -15.29 -11.34
C LEU A 9 -10.65 -15.33 -9.88
N ASP A 10 -11.72 -16.08 -9.60
CA ASP A 10 -12.19 -16.34 -8.24
C ASP A 10 -11.15 -17.18 -7.47
N LEU A 11 -10.53 -18.17 -8.13
CA LEU A 11 -9.43 -18.95 -7.56
C LEU A 11 -8.21 -18.09 -7.25
N LEU A 12 -7.81 -17.20 -8.18
CA LEU A 12 -6.69 -16.29 -7.97
C LEU A 12 -6.94 -15.38 -6.74
N ARG A 13 -8.16 -14.83 -6.59
CA ARG A 13 -8.52 -14.04 -5.39
C ARG A 13 -8.41 -14.85 -4.13
N PHE A 14 -8.93 -16.07 -4.16
CA PHE A 14 -8.91 -16.95 -3.00
C PHE A 14 -7.48 -17.24 -2.54
N ILE A 15 -6.60 -17.64 -3.46
CA ILE A 15 -5.18 -17.88 -3.16
C ILE A 15 -4.51 -16.59 -2.66
N THR A 16 -4.76 -15.46 -3.33
CA THR A 16 -4.19 -14.16 -2.95
C THR A 16 -4.65 -13.74 -1.55
N ALA A 17 -5.91 -13.97 -1.18
CA ALA A 17 -6.44 -13.70 0.14
C ALA A 17 -5.72 -14.52 1.22
N ILE A 18 -5.46 -15.81 0.97
CA ILE A 18 -4.73 -16.68 1.90
C ILE A 18 -3.33 -16.11 2.15
N ILE A 19 -2.57 -15.79 1.10
CA ILE A 19 -1.21 -15.25 1.24
C ILE A 19 -1.22 -13.91 2.00
N MET A 20 -2.23 -13.05 1.77
CA MET A 20 -2.38 -11.78 2.50
C MET A 20 -2.70 -12.00 3.99
N VAL A 21 -3.49 -13.01 4.35
CA VAL A 21 -3.72 -13.37 5.77
C VAL A 21 -2.42 -13.87 6.40
N MET A 22 -1.65 -14.68 5.67
CA MET A 22 -0.35 -15.19 6.14
C MET A 22 0.64 -14.06 6.44
N LEU A 23 0.62 -12.96 5.68
CA LEU A 23 1.43 -11.76 5.96
C LEU A 23 1.26 -11.24 7.39
N HIS A 24 0.05 -11.32 7.96
CA HIS A 24 -0.23 -10.77 9.29
C HIS A 24 0.25 -11.68 10.43
N VAL A 25 0.47 -12.97 10.15
CA VAL A 25 0.97 -13.95 11.14
C VAL A 25 2.44 -14.31 10.92
N GLN A 26 3.08 -13.82 9.86
CA GLN A 26 4.46 -14.18 9.52
C GLN A 26 5.47 -13.91 10.65
N ALA A 27 5.20 -12.91 11.51
CA ALA A 27 6.10 -12.49 12.56
C ALA A 27 6.33 -13.59 13.62
N ILE A 28 5.34 -14.47 13.81
CA ILE A 28 5.41 -15.60 14.74
C ILE A 28 5.79 -16.92 14.06
N MET A 29 6.05 -16.91 12.75
CA MET A 29 6.42 -18.11 12.00
C MET A 29 7.93 -18.37 12.09
N ALA A 30 8.29 -19.66 12.18
CA ALA A 30 9.67 -20.10 12.05
C ALA A 30 10.21 -19.83 10.64
N GLU A 31 11.53 -19.62 10.55
CA GLU A 31 12.23 -19.43 9.28
C GLU A 31 11.97 -20.61 8.33
N SER A 32 11.29 -20.32 7.23
CA SER A 32 10.82 -21.33 6.28
C SER A 32 10.44 -20.68 4.96
N PHE A 33 10.38 -21.48 3.89
CA PHE A 33 9.83 -21.02 2.61
C PHE A 33 8.44 -20.38 2.76
N ILE A 34 7.62 -20.91 3.67
CA ILE A 34 6.27 -20.41 3.95
C ILE A 34 6.33 -19.00 4.56
N LYS A 35 7.29 -18.71 5.44
CA LYS A 35 7.49 -17.36 5.98
C LYS A 35 7.89 -16.37 4.87
N TYR A 36 8.81 -16.76 3.99
CA TYR A 36 9.18 -15.92 2.84
C TYR A 36 8.00 -15.68 1.89
N LEU A 37 7.17 -16.69 1.64
CA LEU A 37 5.96 -16.54 0.83
C LEU A 37 4.94 -15.61 1.50
N ALA A 38 4.74 -15.75 2.81
CA ALA A 38 3.86 -14.90 3.62
C ALA A 38 4.31 -13.42 3.59
N TYR A 39 5.61 -13.15 3.62
CA TYR A 39 6.19 -11.81 3.50
C TYR A 39 5.82 -11.12 2.19
N ASN A 40 5.74 -11.90 1.11
CA ASN A 40 5.31 -11.40 -0.19
C ASN A 40 3.79 -11.18 -0.29
N GLY A 41 3.01 -11.49 0.76
CA GLY A 41 1.57 -11.27 0.79
C GLY A 41 1.14 -9.81 0.63
N PHE A 42 2.05 -8.86 0.83
CA PHE A 42 1.82 -7.44 0.54
C PHE A 42 1.43 -7.21 -0.93
N TYR A 43 2.07 -7.91 -1.88
CA TYR A 43 1.74 -7.84 -3.31
C TYR A 43 0.33 -8.33 -3.63
N GLY A 44 -0.30 -9.07 -2.71
CA GLY A 44 -1.67 -9.50 -2.86
C GLY A 44 -2.64 -8.32 -3.01
N THR A 45 -2.39 -7.21 -2.31
CA THR A 45 -3.17 -5.97 -2.46
C THR A 45 -3.13 -5.45 -3.90
N SER A 46 -1.96 -5.45 -4.53
CA SER A 46 -1.78 -5.04 -5.92
C SER A 46 -2.53 -5.96 -6.89
N ILE A 47 -2.49 -7.27 -6.67
CA ILE A 47 -3.27 -8.25 -7.46
C ILE A 47 -4.77 -7.97 -7.33
N PHE A 48 -5.28 -7.71 -6.12
CA PHE A 48 -6.68 -7.34 -5.91
C PHE A 48 -7.07 -6.07 -6.65
N PHE A 49 -6.22 -5.04 -6.68
CA PHE A 49 -6.48 -3.82 -7.44
C PHE A 49 -6.53 -4.03 -8.95
N ILE A 50 -5.54 -4.73 -9.51
CA ILE A 50 -5.49 -5.07 -10.94
C ILE A 50 -6.76 -5.81 -11.34
N LEU A 51 -7.13 -6.79 -10.52
CA LEU A 51 -8.30 -7.60 -10.73
C LEU A 51 -9.62 -6.80 -10.60
N SER A 52 -9.73 -5.93 -9.60
CA SER A 52 -10.86 -5.00 -9.49
C SER A 52 -11.02 -4.20 -10.80
N GLY A 53 -9.93 -3.61 -11.29
CA GLY A 53 -9.90 -2.85 -12.54
C GLY A 53 -10.29 -3.68 -13.76
N PHE A 54 -9.83 -4.93 -13.85
CA PHE A 54 -10.20 -5.86 -14.93
C PHE A 54 -11.72 -6.12 -14.96
N ILE A 55 -12.32 -6.50 -13.81
CA ILE A 55 -13.76 -6.79 -13.74
C ILE A 55 -14.57 -5.53 -14.04
N LEU A 56 -14.19 -4.40 -13.47
CA LEU A 56 -14.84 -3.11 -13.70
C LEU A 56 -14.82 -2.74 -15.19
N THR A 57 -13.67 -2.87 -15.83
CA THR A 57 -13.54 -2.59 -17.27
C THR A 57 -14.40 -3.55 -18.08
N HIS A 58 -14.36 -4.86 -17.79
CA HIS A 58 -15.17 -5.84 -18.51
C HIS A 58 -16.69 -5.55 -18.42
N VAL A 59 -17.18 -5.10 -17.27
CA VAL A 59 -18.61 -4.84 -17.05
C VAL A 59 -19.08 -3.47 -17.58
N TYR A 60 -18.23 -2.44 -17.50
CA TYR A 60 -18.65 -1.06 -17.77
C TYR A 60 -18.04 -0.43 -19.02
N LYS A 61 -17.01 -1.02 -19.64
CA LYS A 61 -16.31 -0.45 -20.81
C LYS A 61 -17.28 -0.08 -21.93
N ASP A 62 -18.14 -1.00 -22.36
CA ASP A 62 -19.05 -0.74 -23.49
C ASP A 62 -20.07 0.34 -23.16
N LYS A 63 -20.57 0.37 -21.93
CA LYS A 63 -21.47 1.43 -21.44
C LYS A 63 -20.78 2.80 -21.44
N ILE A 64 -19.49 2.84 -21.09
CA ILE A 64 -18.69 4.07 -21.09
C ILE A 64 -18.43 4.57 -22.51
N ILE A 65 -18.09 3.66 -23.43
CA ILE A 65 -17.82 3.98 -24.85
C ILE A 65 -19.09 4.45 -25.55
N GLN A 66 -20.22 3.79 -25.29
CA GLN A 66 -21.53 4.15 -25.86
C GLN A 66 -22.19 5.36 -25.17
N ASN A 67 -21.49 6.04 -24.25
CA ASN A 67 -22.02 7.16 -23.45
C ASN A 67 -23.31 6.86 -22.65
N LYS A 68 -23.60 5.58 -22.37
CA LYS A 68 -24.73 5.13 -21.53
C LYS A 68 -24.35 4.97 -20.05
N PHE A 69 -23.19 5.48 -19.66
CA PHE A 69 -22.63 5.33 -18.32
C PHE A 69 -22.92 6.55 -17.44
N SER A 70 -23.68 6.32 -16.36
CA SER A 70 -23.89 7.29 -15.29
C SER A 70 -22.79 7.19 -14.24
N ASN A 71 -22.09 8.31 -13.99
CA ASN A 71 -20.98 8.35 -13.02
C ASN A 71 -21.48 8.31 -11.58
N THR A 72 -22.59 8.99 -11.31
CA THR A 72 -23.22 9.05 -9.99
C THR A 72 -23.73 7.67 -9.57
N ASP A 73 -24.47 6.98 -10.45
CA ASP A 73 -25.00 5.64 -10.14
C ASP A 73 -23.88 4.62 -9.93
N PHE A 74 -22.79 4.77 -10.68
CA PHE A 74 -21.61 3.95 -10.51
C PHE A 74 -20.97 4.19 -9.13
N LEU A 75 -20.69 5.45 -8.78
CA LEU A 75 -20.06 5.79 -7.51
C LEU A 75 -20.94 5.41 -6.33
N ILE A 76 -22.25 5.67 -6.38
CA ILE A 76 -23.19 5.29 -5.32
C ILE A 76 -23.16 3.77 -5.11
N LYS A 77 -23.30 2.96 -6.17
CA LYS A 77 -23.27 1.49 -6.05
C LYS A 77 -21.98 0.97 -5.43
N ARG A 78 -20.85 1.63 -5.71
CA ARG A 78 -19.54 1.23 -5.18
C ARG A 78 -19.34 1.70 -3.74
N LEU A 79 -19.70 2.94 -3.44
CA LEU A 79 -19.63 3.50 -2.11
C LEU A 79 -20.59 2.79 -1.15
N SER A 80 -21.83 2.49 -1.56
CA SER A 80 -22.77 1.73 -0.74
C SER A 80 -22.26 0.33 -0.38
N ALA A 81 -21.36 -0.25 -1.18
CA ALA A 81 -20.72 -1.52 -0.86
C ALA A 81 -19.49 -1.38 0.05
N LEU A 82 -18.73 -0.28 -0.08
CA LEU A 82 -17.47 -0.06 0.66
C LEU A 82 -17.65 0.66 2.00
N TYR A 83 -18.53 1.65 2.05
CA TYR A 83 -18.66 2.54 3.18
C TYR A 83 -19.20 1.85 4.45
N PRO A 84 -20.17 0.92 4.39
CA PRO A 84 -20.62 0.20 5.57
C PRO A 84 -19.51 -0.59 6.25
N ILE A 85 -18.69 -1.31 5.47
CA ILE A 85 -17.58 -2.09 6.02
C ILE A 85 -16.44 -1.19 6.51
N HIS A 86 -16.17 -0.08 5.81
CA HIS A 86 -15.19 0.92 6.23
C HIS A 86 -15.56 1.56 7.56
N ILE A 87 -16.79 2.06 7.71
CA ILE A 87 -17.25 2.66 8.96
C ILE A 87 -17.25 1.64 10.10
N PHE A 88 -17.69 0.40 9.84
CA PHE A 88 -17.65 -0.65 10.85
C PHE A 88 -16.23 -0.93 11.36
N THR A 89 -15.27 -1.11 10.46
CA THR A 89 -13.87 -1.36 10.84
C THR A 89 -13.21 -0.14 11.46
N LEU A 90 -13.56 1.07 11.02
CA LEU A 90 -13.11 2.32 11.62
C LEU A 90 -13.61 2.47 13.07
N LEU A 91 -14.88 2.15 13.35
CA LEU A 91 -15.43 2.18 14.71
C LEU A 91 -14.77 1.16 15.64
N ILE A 92 -14.47 -0.04 15.13
CA ILE A 92 -13.71 -1.05 15.89
C ILE A 92 -12.30 -0.53 16.19
N ALA A 93 -11.59 -0.02 15.19
CA ALA A 93 -10.25 0.52 15.35
C ALA A 93 -10.20 1.70 16.34
N LEU A 94 -11.19 2.59 16.25
CA LEU A 94 -11.36 3.72 17.17
C LEU A 94 -11.61 3.24 18.60
N SER A 95 -12.52 2.28 18.78
CA SER A 95 -12.83 1.72 20.11
C SER A 95 -11.61 1.07 20.74
N PHE A 96 -10.87 0.26 19.96
CA PHE A 96 -9.65 -0.37 20.42
C PHE A 96 -8.59 0.65 20.82
N THR A 97 -8.39 1.68 20.01
CA THR A 97 -7.43 2.75 20.30
C THR A 97 -7.79 3.52 21.56
N LEU A 98 -9.06 3.87 21.75
CA LEU A 98 -9.51 4.55 22.97
C LEU A 98 -9.25 3.68 24.21
N ILE A 99 -9.52 2.37 24.14
CA ILE A 99 -9.24 1.43 25.24
C ILE A 99 -7.74 1.43 25.58
N LEU A 100 -6.86 1.38 24.57
CA LEU A 100 -5.41 1.41 24.80
C LEU A 100 -4.95 2.70 25.47
N ILE A 101 -5.51 3.84 25.08
CA ILE A 101 -5.19 5.15 25.67
C ILE A 101 -5.68 5.23 27.12
N PHE A 102 -6.90 4.77 27.41
CA PHE A 102 -7.40 4.70 28.78
C PHE A 102 -6.59 3.72 29.66
N SER A 103 -6.02 2.67 29.07
CA SER A 103 -5.17 1.71 29.76
C SER A 103 -3.74 2.19 29.97
N GLN A 104 -3.28 3.21 29.22
CA GLN A 104 -1.95 3.80 29.42
C GLN A 104 -1.96 4.72 30.65
N SER A 105 -0.99 4.50 31.54
CA SER A 105 -0.74 5.38 32.68
C SER A 105 -0.37 6.80 32.19
N LYS A 106 -0.94 7.83 32.83
CA LYS A 106 -0.95 9.28 32.51
C LYS A 106 0.40 10.00 32.23
N ASN A 107 1.49 9.29 32.00
CA ASN A 107 2.84 9.85 31.87
C ASN A 107 3.35 10.04 30.42
N SER A 108 2.56 9.74 29.38
CA SER A 108 2.95 10.12 28.00
C SER A 108 2.37 11.48 27.63
N SER A 109 3.22 12.37 27.13
CA SER A 109 2.82 13.66 26.53
C SER A 109 2.17 13.50 25.14
N TYR A 110 2.02 12.27 24.65
CA TYR A 110 1.61 11.93 23.29
C TYR A 110 0.42 10.97 23.29
N PHE A 111 -0.45 11.12 22.28
CA PHE A 111 -1.71 10.38 22.19
C PHE A 111 -1.52 8.95 21.66
N MET A 112 -0.57 8.76 20.74
CA MET A 112 -0.21 7.47 20.16
C MET A 112 1.22 7.52 19.62
N GLU A 113 1.96 6.41 19.75
CA GLU A 113 3.23 6.20 19.07
C GLU A 113 3.04 5.18 17.94
N ILE A 114 3.48 5.52 16.73
CA ILE A 114 3.43 4.62 15.58
C ILE A 114 4.86 4.37 15.11
N GLY A 115 5.23 3.11 14.91
CA GLY A 115 6.51 2.79 14.29
C GLY A 115 6.53 3.18 12.82
N ILE A 116 7.65 3.73 12.34
CA ILE A 116 7.80 4.07 10.93
C ILE A 116 7.99 2.76 10.15
N GLN A 117 7.17 2.56 9.12
CA GLN A 117 7.35 1.42 8.22
C GLN A 117 8.39 1.80 7.16
N THR A 118 9.59 1.24 7.25
CA THR A 118 10.68 1.50 6.29
C THR A 118 10.61 0.56 5.08
N LEU A 119 10.19 -0.69 5.31
CA LEU A 119 9.83 -1.65 4.27
C LEU A 119 8.47 -2.30 4.60
N PRO A 120 7.74 -2.81 3.59
CA PRO A 120 6.52 -3.58 3.84
C PRO A 120 6.78 -4.69 4.87
N GLY A 121 6.08 -4.65 6.00
CA GLY A 121 6.25 -5.62 7.08
C GLY A 121 7.48 -5.44 7.99
N ILE A 122 8.31 -4.41 7.78
CA ILE A 122 9.43 -4.06 8.67
C ILE A 122 9.14 -2.71 9.32
N ILE A 123 9.09 -2.70 10.64
CA ILE A 123 8.87 -1.50 11.46
C ILE A 123 10.25 -1.09 11.98
N SER A 124 10.66 0.16 11.76
CA SER A 124 11.89 0.69 12.34
C SER A 124 11.71 1.01 13.83
N ASP A 125 12.83 1.10 14.53
CA ASP A 125 12.87 1.56 15.92
C ASP A 125 12.50 3.05 16.07
N GLU A 126 12.57 3.82 14.97
CA GLU A 126 12.06 5.18 14.92
C GLU A 126 10.53 5.21 14.99
N LYS A 127 10.03 6.08 15.87
CA LYS A 127 8.59 6.25 16.13
C LYS A 127 8.16 7.67 15.82
N ILE A 128 6.96 7.79 15.27
CA ILE A 128 6.26 9.06 15.11
C ILE A 128 5.27 9.21 16.26
N ASN A 129 5.41 10.30 17.01
CA ASN A 129 4.50 10.67 18.07
C ASN A 129 3.34 11.46 17.48
N LEU A 130 2.11 10.95 17.63
CA LEU A 130 0.92 11.65 17.19
C LEU A 130 0.31 12.50 18.31
N THR A 131 -0.08 13.70 17.94
CA THR A 131 -0.89 14.58 18.79
C THR A 131 -2.37 14.27 18.67
N VAL A 132 -3.19 14.82 19.56
CA VAL A 132 -4.66 14.76 19.44
C VAL A 132 -5.15 15.40 18.13
N GLY A 133 -4.48 16.46 17.67
CA GLY A 133 -4.81 17.11 16.40
C GLY A 133 -4.60 16.18 15.21
N ASP A 134 -3.48 15.45 15.18
CA ASP A 134 -3.19 14.48 14.11
C ASP A 134 -4.24 13.36 14.07
N PHE A 135 -4.68 12.93 15.24
CA PHE A 135 -5.72 11.90 15.37
C PHE A 135 -7.06 12.35 14.81
N ILE A 136 -7.49 13.58 15.14
CA ILE A 136 -8.73 14.17 14.62
C ILE A 136 -8.64 14.34 13.10
N THR A 137 -7.51 14.83 12.59
CA THR A 137 -7.27 14.96 11.15
C THR A 137 -7.39 13.61 10.45
N TYR A 138 -6.76 12.56 10.99
CA TYR A 138 -6.85 11.22 10.43
C TYR A 138 -8.30 10.69 10.41
N ILE A 139 -9.10 10.95 11.45
CA ILE A 139 -10.52 10.54 11.47
C ILE A 139 -11.27 11.25 10.35
N ILE A 140 -11.07 12.56 10.19
CA ILE A 140 -11.69 13.35 9.11
C ILE A 140 -11.29 12.78 7.75
N GLU A 141 -10.00 12.56 7.52
CA GLU A 141 -9.50 11.95 6.28
C GLU A 141 -10.09 10.56 6.03
N SER A 142 -10.24 9.76 7.08
CA SER A 142 -10.86 8.42 7.00
C SER A 142 -12.33 8.48 6.64
N LEU A 143 -13.08 9.48 7.12
CA LEU A 143 -14.47 9.69 6.69
C LEU A 143 -14.53 10.07 5.21
N PHE A 144 -13.60 10.88 4.72
CA PHE A 144 -13.57 11.26 3.30
C PHE A 144 -12.86 10.26 2.38
N LEU A 145 -12.31 9.16 2.92
CA LEU A 145 -11.50 8.19 2.19
C LEU A 145 -10.25 8.81 1.53
N ILE A 146 -9.57 9.73 2.20
CA ILE A 146 -8.37 10.45 1.73
C ILE A 146 -7.12 10.05 2.53
N GLN A 147 -7.25 9.25 3.60
CA GLN A 147 -6.17 8.92 4.52
C GLN A 147 -4.96 8.19 3.88
N ALA A 148 -5.11 7.56 2.70
CA ALA A 148 -3.98 6.89 2.04
C ALA A 148 -2.90 7.85 1.52
N TRP A 149 -3.21 9.15 1.45
CA TRP A 149 -2.33 10.18 0.92
C TRP A 149 -1.58 10.95 2.02
N ASP A 150 -1.84 10.61 3.28
CA ASP A 150 -1.13 11.14 4.45
C ASP A 150 -0.08 10.12 4.93
N PHE A 151 1.04 10.59 5.46
CA PHE A 151 2.08 9.73 6.05
C PHE A 151 1.56 8.90 7.24
N LYS A 152 0.44 9.33 7.86
CA LYS A 152 -0.22 8.68 8.99
C LYS A 152 -1.20 7.57 8.59
N TYR A 153 -1.24 7.14 7.33
CA TYR A 153 -2.23 6.20 6.78
C TYR A 153 -2.38 4.86 7.53
N LEU A 154 -1.42 4.48 8.39
CA LEU A 154 -1.45 3.26 9.21
C LEU A 154 -1.94 3.49 10.65
N ALA A 155 -2.23 4.74 11.06
CA ALA A 155 -2.39 5.13 12.46
C ALA A 155 -3.50 4.39 13.22
N LEU A 156 -4.71 4.33 12.65
CA LEU A 156 -5.87 3.70 13.30
C LEU A 156 -6.22 2.36 12.66
N ASN A 157 -6.40 2.37 11.35
CA ASN A 157 -6.85 1.22 10.58
C ASN A 157 -5.86 0.97 9.45
N ALA A 158 -4.82 0.20 9.76
CA ALA A 158 -3.73 -0.12 8.84
C ALA A 158 -4.18 -0.77 7.52
N ALA A 159 -5.37 -1.36 7.45
CA ALA A 159 -5.91 -1.91 6.21
C ALA A 159 -6.70 -0.88 5.37
N ALA A 160 -7.15 0.22 5.98
CA ALA A 160 -8.09 1.17 5.37
C ALA A 160 -7.50 2.00 4.22
N TRP A 161 -6.17 2.17 4.16
CA TRP A 161 -5.54 2.89 3.05
C TRP A 161 -5.92 2.28 1.69
N SER A 162 -6.07 0.95 1.64
CA SER A 162 -6.45 0.26 0.41
C SER A 162 -7.84 0.66 -0.10
N ILE A 163 -8.78 0.96 0.80
CA ILE A 163 -10.14 1.41 0.48
C ILE A 163 -10.10 2.86 -0.07
N SER A 164 -9.26 3.71 0.52
CA SER A 164 -9.02 5.07 0.03
C SER A 164 -8.41 5.07 -1.37
N THR A 165 -7.40 4.23 -1.62
CA THR A 165 -6.82 4.05 -2.96
C THR A 165 -7.86 3.52 -3.96
N LEU A 166 -8.70 2.57 -3.55
CA LEU A 166 -9.77 2.03 -4.40
C LEU A 166 -10.80 3.10 -4.78
N PHE A 167 -11.20 3.93 -3.81
CA PHE A 167 -12.12 5.04 -4.04
C PHE A 167 -11.54 6.06 -5.02
N PHE A 168 -10.25 6.40 -4.87
CA PHE A 168 -9.53 7.22 -5.85
C PHE A 168 -9.65 6.63 -7.27
N PHE A 169 -9.36 5.35 -7.45
CA PHE A 169 -9.50 4.72 -8.78
C PHE A 169 -10.93 4.76 -9.32
N TYR A 170 -11.95 4.69 -8.47
CA TYR A 170 -13.34 4.82 -8.90
C TYR A 170 -13.68 6.22 -9.42
N LEU A 171 -13.15 7.27 -8.82
CA LEU A 171 -13.33 8.65 -9.29
C LEU A 171 -12.76 8.84 -10.70
N PHE A 172 -11.58 8.27 -10.97
CA PHE A 172 -10.91 8.39 -12.26
C PHE A 172 -11.34 7.34 -13.29
N PHE A 173 -12.11 6.31 -12.89
CA PHE A 173 -12.40 5.14 -13.70
C PHE A 173 -12.95 5.47 -15.10
N LYS A 174 -13.99 6.31 -15.19
CA LYS A 174 -14.59 6.72 -16.47
C LYS A 174 -13.57 7.41 -17.38
N ILE A 175 -12.76 8.31 -16.81
CA ILE A 175 -11.75 9.07 -17.56
C ILE A 175 -10.67 8.12 -18.06
N SER A 176 -10.17 7.23 -17.20
CA SER A 176 -9.17 6.22 -17.54
C SER A 176 -9.66 5.33 -18.68
N VAL A 177 -10.87 4.77 -18.59
CA VAL A 177 -11.44 3.92 -19.66
C VAL A 177 -11.56 4.69 -20.98
N LYS A 178 -12.05 5.94 -20.97
CA LYS A 178 -12.20 6.75 -22.20
C LYS A 178 -10.86 7.13 -22.83
N LYS A 179 -9.85 7.45 -22.03
CA LYS A 179 -8.53 7.81 -22.54
C LYS A 179 -7.80 6.58 -23.06
N ILE A 180 -7.77 5.50 -22.28
CA ILE A 180 -7.06 4.26 -22.62
C ILE A 180 -7.68 3.59 -23.85
N SER A 181 -9.01 3.59 -24.01
CA SER A 181 -9.67 2.99 -25.18
C SER A 181 -9.33 3.66 -26.51
N LYS A 182 -8.82 4.89 -26.48
CA LYS A 182 -8.37 5.65 -27.66
C LYS A 182 -6.88 5.48 -27.96
N LEU A 183 -6.11 4.88 -27.04
CA LEU A 183 -4.67 4.70 -27.22
C LEU A 183 -4.40 3.56 -28.22
N LYS A 184 -3.80 3.90 -29.36
CA LYS A 184 -3.38 2.90 -30.35
C LYS A 184 -2.12 2.14 -29.93
N LYS A 185 -1.20 2.78 -29.19
CA LYS A 185 0.11 2.23 -28.77
C LYS A 185 0.20 2.03 -27.26
N TYR A 186 -0.81 1.40 -26.65
CA TYR A 186 -0.88 1.22 -25.19
C TYR A 186 0.32 0.45 -24.61
N PHE A 187 0.90 -0.51 -25.35
CA PHE A 187 2.12 -1.20 -24.94
C PHE A 187 3.31 -0.25 -24.73
N LEU A 188 3.48 0.77 -25.59
CA LEU A 188 4.54 1.77 -25.40
C LEU A 188 4.28 2.61 -24.16
N VAL A 189 3.02 3.00 -23.93
CA VAL A 189 2.66 3.76 -22.72
C VAL A 189 2.96 2.94 -21.46
N LEU A 190 2.58 1.67 -21.44
CA LEU A 190 2.90 0.76 -20.33
C LEU A 190 4.41 0.59 -20.15
N PHE A 191 5.16 0.46 -21.25
CA PHE A 191 6.62 0.38 -21.22
C PHE A 191 7.24 1.64 -20.62
N TYR A 192 6.83 2.83 -21.05
CA TYR A 192 7.32 4.09 -20.47
C TYR A 192 6.98 4.23 -19.00
N ILE A 193 5.75 3.88 -18.59
CA ILE A 193 5.35 3.89 -17.18
C ILE A 193 6.25 2.93 -16.38
N TRP A 194 6.52 1.75 -16.91
CA TRP A 194 7.40 0.76 -16.27
C TRP A 194 8.85 1.26 -16.15
N VAL A 195 9.40 1.85 -17.20
CA VAL A 195 10.75 2.44 -17.18
C VAL A 195 10.84 3.60 -16.18
N ILE A 196 9.85 4.50 -16.17
CA ILE A 196 9.80 5.62 -15.21
C ILE A 196 9.68 5.10 -13.79
N TYR A 197 8.88 4.07 -13.55
CA TYR A 197 8.72 3.48 -12.23
C TYR A 197 10.01 2.80 -11.74
N LEU A 198 10.74 2.12 -12.63
CA LEU A 198 12.00 1.45 -12.29
C LEU A 198 13.20 2.39 -12.19
N SER A 199 13.16 3.58 -12.78
CA SER A 199 14.30 4.49 -12.76
C SER A 199 14.69 4.89 -11.34
N ILE A 200 13.71 5.16 -10.47
CA ILE A 200 13.92 5.55 -9.07
C ILE A 200 14.62 4.45 -8.25
N PRO A 201 14.11 3.21 -8.16
CA PRO A 201 14.77 2.16 -7.39
C PRO A 201 16.13 1.76 -7.99
N VAL A 202 16.28 1.75 -9.32
CA VAL A 202 17.58 1.48 -9.96
C VAL A 202 18.59 2.57 -9.62
N PHE A 203 18.19 3.84 -9.68
CA PHE A 203 19.04 4.96 -9.30
C PHE A 203 19.46 4.89 -7.82
N SER A 204 18.52 4.60 -6.93
CA SER A 204 18.80 4.41 -5.50
C SER A 204 19.78 3.27 -5.25
N LEU A 205 19.62 2.14 -5.94
CA LEU A 205 20.51 0.99 -5.85
C LEU A 205 21.93 1.36 -6.30
N ILE A 206 22.07 2.05 -7.43
CA ILE A 206 23.37 2.48 -7.98
C ILE A 206 24.09 3.41 -7.00
N ILE A 207 23.37 4.38 -6.42
CA ILE A 207 23.93 5.30 -5.42
C ILE A 207 24.42 4.55 -4.18
N ASN A 208 23.59 3.64 -3.64
CA ASN A 208 23.96 2.89 -2.45
C ASN A 208 25.20 2.00 -2.68
N ILE A 209 25.30 1.36 -3.85
CA ILE A 209 26.49 0.58 -4.23
C ILE A 209 27.72 1.49 -4.34
N PHE A 210 27.57 2.66 -4.97
CA PHE A 210 28.66 3.62 -5.12
C PHE A 210 29.17 4.17 -3.78
N LEU A 211 28.25 4.54 -2.88
CA LEU A 211 28.58 5.01 -1.53
C LEU A 211 29.26 3.92 -0.70
N LEU A 212 28.79 2.67 -0.79
CA LEU A 212 29.43 1.53 -0.12
C LEU A 212 30.85 1.32 -0.64
N MET A 213 31.06 1.42 -1.95
CA MET A 213 32.39 1.30 -2.55
C MET A 213 33.34 2.41 -2.07
N LEU A 214 32.87 3.67 -2.01
CA LEU A 214 33.64 4.78 -1.45
C LEU A 214 34.00 4.57 0.03
N LEU A 215 33.05 4.07 0.83
CA LEU A 215 33.28 3.76 2.24
C LEU A 215 34.35 2.68 2.40
N VAL A 216 34.29 1.60 1.61
CA VAL A 216 35.28 0.52 1.62
C VAL A 216 36.67 1.07 1.24
N LEU A 217 36.77 1.88 0.18
CA LEU A 217 38.02 2.52 -0.23
C LEU A 217 38.58 3.47 0.84
N PHE A 218 37.71 4.25 1.50
CA PHE A 218 38.11 5.11 2.60
C PHE A 218 38.65 4.32 3.79
N ILE A 219 37.99 3.21 4.14
CA ILE A 219 38.42 2.32 5.22
C ILE A 219 39.75 1.64 4.88
N GLU A 220 39.94 1.13 3.66
CA GLU A 220 41.18 0.50 3.20
C GLU A 220 42.36 1.48 3.18
N THR A 221 42.14 2.72 2.72
CA THR A 221 43.19 3.76 2.70
C THR A 221 43.59 4.25 4.10
N HIS A 222 42.65 4.30 5.05
CA HIS A 222 42.98 4.64 6.44
C HIS A 222 43.63 3.46 7.19
N LEU A 223 43.18 2.21 6.99
CA LEU A 223 43.77 1.04 7.65
C LEU A 223 45.18 0.71 7.15
N SER A 224 45.45 0.87 5.85
CA SER A 224 46.80 0.66 5.29
C SER A 224 47.82 1.69 5.81
N GLY A 225 47.39 2.92 6.09
CA GLY A 225 48.22 3.93 6.73
C GLY A 225 48.59 3.63 8.18
N TYR A 226 47.77 2.85 8.90
CA TYR A 226 48.10 2.39 10.26
C TYR A 226 49.05 1.18 10.26
N GLN A 227 48.97 0.27 9.28
CA GLN A 227 49.87 -0.88 9.21
C GLN A 227 51.32 -0.52 8.87
N SER A 228 51.56 0.55 8.10
CA SER A 228 52.92 1.02 7.81
C SER A 228 53.60 1.70 9.01
N LEU A 229 52.83 2.26 9.95
CA LEU A 229 53.32 2.92 11.17
C LEU A 229 53.71 1.94 12.30
N PHE A 230 53.34 0.66 12.19
CA PHE A 230 53.67 -0.39 13.17
C PHE A 230 54.76 -1.36 12.68
N LEU A 231 55.29 -1.17 11.47
CA LEU A 231 56.35 -1.99 10.87
C LEU A 231 57.71 -1.26 10.72
N GLU A 232 57.81 -0.03 11.22
CA GLU A 232 59.08 0.69 11.50
C GLU A 232 59.39 0.66 13.00
#